data_AF-A0A9P1IYC2-F1
#
_entry.id   AF-A0A9P1IYC2-F1
#
_cell.length_a   1.000
_cell.length_b   1.000
_cell.length_c   1.000
_cell.angle_alpha   90.00
_cell.angle_beta   90.00
_cell.angle_gamma   90.00
#
_symmetry.space_group_name_H-M   'P 1'
#
loop_
_entity.id
_entity.type
_entity.pdbx_description
1 polymer ?
#
loop_
_entity_poly.entity_id
_entity_poly.type
_entity_poly.pdbx_seq_one_letter_code
_entity_poly.pdbx_strand_id
1 'polypeptide(L)'
;MGIFFSLSDILIHPFFHSYNQSFIYFTLSNMNSKKVSELLLVVYAMGYSSMIAFIAVQFLYRYWIMTNNRKAKLFEGWKIVLSVIYSLGCGFIYASSIYILGPVDESMKSYLREEMLKNYNASIDDISGFAVIGYLTENNSKTLLHGKICVATLLGIMSTQYTIMIYSGLQMHIKLKTQVDSLSISDKTLQRQLLKALIIQIASPSLFCCIPIIPILIGPFIFTNLSFPSGIFVSPFTIFPSLDSIILMIVVTEYRECLKNIWNMNFYSTYAPSISARNALSK
;
A
#
# COMPACT_ATOMS: atom_id res chain seq x y z
N MET A 1 4.61 8.23 4.41
CA MET A 1 3.97 7.52 3.28
C MET A 1 2.61 6.95 3.64
N GLY A 2 2.51 6.03 4.61
CA GLY A 2 1.22 5.43 4.99
C GLY A 2 0.12 6.43 5.33
N ILE A 3 0.39 7.39 6.22
CA ILE A 3 -0.58 8.44 6.61
C ILE A 3 -1.01 9.28 5.40
N PHE A 4 -0.06 9.67 4.55
CA PHE A 4 -0.34 10.42 3.33
C PHE A 4 -1.26 9.64 2.37
N PHE A 5 -1.00 8.33 2.23
CA PHE A 5 -1.82 7.44 1.40
C PHE A 5 -3.25 7.33 1.95
N SER A 6 -3.41 7.10 3.27
CA SER A 6 -4.74 7.04 3.91
C SER A 6 -5.49 8.38 3.84
N LEU A 7 -4.81 9.52 3.98
CA LEU A 7 -5.42 10.85 3.80
C LEU A 7 -5.88 11.08 2.36
N SER A 8 -5.08 10.62 1.39
CA SER A 8 -5.41 10.72 -0.02
C SER A 8 -6.68 9.90 -0.34
N ASP A 9 -6.83 8.71 0.26
CA ASP A 9 -8.03 7.89 0.09
C ASP A 9 -9.31 8.62 0.54
N ILE A 10 -9.27 9.24 1.73
CA ILE A 10 -10.40 9.98 2.30
C ILE A 10 -10.76 11.20 1.46
N LEU A 11 -9.77 11.90 0.90
CA LEU A 11 -10.03 13.12 0.12
C LEU A 11 -10.56 12.80 -1.29
N ILE A 12 -10.10 11.71 -1.88
CA ILE A 12 -10.27 11.43 -3.31
C ILE A 12 -11.44 10.47 -3.56
N HIS A 13 -11.73 9.58 -2.60
CA HIS A 13 -12.72 8.50 -2.73
C HIS A 13 -12.58 7.73 -4.06
N PRO A 14 -11.43 7.04 -4.27
CA PRO A 14 -11.20 6.26 -5.46
C PRO A 14 -12.14 5.05 -5.55
N PHE A 15 -12.82 4.91 -6.68
CA PHE A 15 -13.64 3.74 -7.03
C PHE A 15 -12.94 2.89 -8.07
N PHE A 16 -13.14 1.58 -7.94
CA PHE A 16 -12.80 0.60 -8.96
C PHE A 16 -14.07 -0.17 -9.33
N HIS A 17 -14.35 -0.26 -10.63
CA HIS A 17 -15.41 -1.08 -11.17
C HIS A 17 -14.84 -1.96 -12.27
N SER A 18 -15.07 -3.26 -12.18
CA SER A 18 -14.66 -4.20 -13.21
C SER A 18 -15.87 -4.56 -14.04
N TYR A 19 -15.75 -4.36 -15.35
CA TYR A 19 -16.81 -4.61 -16.32
C TYR A 19 -16.25 -5.40 -17.51
N ASN A 20 -16.72 -6.63 -17.64
CA ASN A 20 -16.32 -7.63 -18.61
C ASN A 20 -14.79 -7.71 -18.70
N GLN A 21 -14.24 -7.42 -19.87
CA GLN A 21 -12.81 -7.42 -20.15
C GLN A 21 -12.17 -6.06 -19.89
N SER A 22 -12.64 -5.32 -18.89
CA SER A 22 -12.12 -4.00 -18.55
C SER A 22 -12.26 -3.69 -17.07
N PHE A 23 -11.53 -2.68 -16.61
CA PHE A 23 -11.85 -2.00 -15.35
C PHE A 23 -11.69 -0.50 -15.51
N ILE A 24 -12.47 0.24 -14.73
CA ILE A 24 -12.38 1.69 -14.61
C ILE A 24 -11.96 2.06 -13.18
N TYR A 25 -11.02 2.99 -13.09
CA TYR A 25 -10.50 3.62 -11.90
C TYR A 25 -10.91 5.09 -11.90
N PHE A 26 -11.85 5.48 -11.05
CA PHE A 26 -12.52 6.79 -11.15
C PHE A 26 -12.88 7.38 -9.79
N THR A 27 -13.29 8.64 -9.77
CA THR A 27 -13.92 9.29 -8.61
C THR A 27 -15.24 9.93 -9.02
N LEU A 28 -16.21 9.86 -8.11
CA LEU A 28 -17.48 10.59 -8.21
C LEU A 28 -17.39 11.99 -7.57
N SER A 29 -16.27 12.32 -6.93
CA SER A 29 -16.08 13.62 -6.31
C SER A 29 -15.83 14.68 -7.38
N ASN A 30 -16.72 15.66 -7.48
CA ASN A 30 -16.59 16.83 -8.35
C ASN A 30 -15.79 17.95 -7.64
N MET A 31 -14.49 17.73 -7.45
CA MET A 31 -13.58 18.73 -6.89
C MET A 31 -13.20 19.77 -7.94
N ASN A 32 -13.90 20.90 -8.00
CA ASN A 32 -13.64 22.12 -8.82
C ASN A 32 -13.50 21.94 -10.36
N SER A 33 -12.83 20.89 -10.86
CA SER A 33 -12.71 20.53 -12.28
C SER A 33 -12.32 19.05 -12.45
N LYS A 34 -12.72 18.46 -13.60
CA LYS A 34 -12.39 17.06 -13.97
C LYS A 34 -10.87 16.77 -13.92
N LYS A 35 -10.05 17.69 -14.44
CA LYS A 35 -8.59 17.54 -14.47
C LYS A 35 -7.97 17.47 -13.07
N VAL A 36 -8.52 18.21 -12.11
CA VAL A 36 -8.03 18.19 -10.72
C VAL A 36 -8.36 16.85 -10.08
N SER A 37 -9.58 16.35 -10.25
CA SER A 37 -9.98 15.02 -9.78
C SER A 37 -9.15 13.89 -10.43
N GLU A 38 -8.86 13.96 -11.72
CA GLU A 38 -7.96 13.01 -12.42
C GLU A 38 -6.53 13.07 -11.88
N LEU A 39 -5.99 14.27 -11.64
CA LEU A 39 -4.65 14.43 -11.07
C LEU A 39 -4.57 13.88 -9.65
N LEU A 40 -5.62 14.07 -8.85
CA LEU A 40 -5.72 13.49 -7.52
C LEU A 40 -5.73 11.95 -7.57
N LEU A 41 -6.50 11.33 -8.47
CA LEU A 41 -6.46 9.88 -8.70
C LEU A 41 -5.04 9.39 -9.04
N VAL A 42 -4.32 10.12 -9.89
CA VAL A 42 -2.91 9.80 -10.20
C VAL A 42 -2.01 9.92 -8.98
N VAL A 43 -2.21 10.91 -8.12
CA VAL A 43 -1.47 11.06 -6.84
C VAL A 43 -1.77 9.90 -5.88
N TYR A 44 -3.00 9.43 -5.83
CA TYR A 44 -3.36 8.24 -5.04
C TYR A 44 -2.60 6.99 -5.53
N ALA A 45 -2.58 6.76 -6.85
CA ALA A 45 -1.84 5.66 -7.45
C ALA A 45 -0.32 5.77 -7.21
N MET A 46 0.24 6.99 -7.28
CA MET A 46 1.63 7.28 -6.90
C MET A 46 1.90 6.84 -5.46
N GLY A 47 1.01 7.20 -4.53
CA GLY A 47 1.11 6.87 -3.12
C GLY A 47 1.17 5.37 -2.87
N TYR A 48 0.33 4.58 -3.55
CA TYR A 48 0.32 3.11 -3.45
C TYR A 48 1.66 2.50 -3.86
N SER A 49 2.14 2.83 -5.07
CA SER A 49 3.39 2.25 -5.60
C SER A 49 4.61 2.72 -4.80
N SER A 50 4.64 3.98 -4.37
CA SER A 50 5.67 4.49 -3.47
C SER A 50 5.67 3.82 -2.10
N MET A 51 4.49 3.50 -1.54
CA MET A 51 4.38 2.79 -0.27
C MET A 51 5.01 1.40 -0.36
N ILE A 52 4.69 0.63 -1.40
CA ILE A 52 5.26 -0.72 -1.61
C ILE A 52 6.78 -0.65 -1.78
N ALA A 53 7.27 0.29 -2.60
CA ALA A 53 8.71 0.49 -2.77
C ALA A 53 9.40 0.90 -1.45
N PHE A 54 8.75 1.71 -0.63
CA PHE A 54 9.28 2.12 0.67
C PHE A 54 9.40 0.94 1.63
N ILE A 55 8.41 0.03 1.66
CA ILE A 55 8.48 -1.19 2.47
C ILE A 55 9.66 -2.07 2.02
N ALA A 56 9.85 -2.25 0.70
CA ALA A 56 10.98 -3.02 0.18
C ALA A 56 12.33 -2.43 0.62
N VAL A 57 12.45 -1.11 0.61
CA VAL A 57 13.65 -0.42 1.12
C VAL A 57 13.85 -0.65 2.62
N GLN A 58 12.79 -0.67 3.43
CA GLN A 58 12.89 -1.00 4.86
C GLN A 58 13.42 -2.43 5.08
N PHE A 59 12.97 -3.40 4.28
CA PHE A 59 13.50 -4.77 4.33
C PHE A 59 14.98 -4.84 3.94
N LEU A 60 15.37 -4.14 2.88
CA LEU A 60 16.74 -4.08 2.41
C LEU A 60 17.68 -3.42 3.44
N TYR A 61 17.23 -2.32 4.06
CA TYR A 61 17.95 -1.63 5.11
C TYR A 61 18.24 -2.54 6.30
N ARG A 62 17.19 -3.23 6.80
CA ARG A 62 17.32 -4.17 7.93
C ARG A 62 18.32 -5.29 7.63
N TYR A 63 18.27 -5.83 6.41
CA TYR A 63 19.24 -6.82 5.97
C TYR A 63 20.68 -6.28 6.00
N TRP A 64 20.91 -5.05 5.51
CA TRP A 64 22.25 -4.45 5.50
C TRP A 64 22.80 -4.13 6.89
N ILE A 65 21.97 -3.66 7.82
CA ILE A 65 22.40 -3.48 9.22
C ILE A 65 22.81 -4.82 9.81
N MET A 66 21.93 -5.83 9.67
CA MET A 66 22.15 -7.12 10.29
C MET A 66 23.38 -7.84 9.72
N THR A 67 23.71 -7.61 8.44
CA THR A 67 24.94 -8.10 7.81
C THR A 67 26.19 -7.30 8.15
N ASN A 68 26.06 -6.20 8.90
CA ASN A 68 27.11 -5.21 9.14
C ASN A 68 27.75 -4.71 7.82
N ASN A 69 26.90 -4.57 6.79
CA ASN A 69 27.33 -4.20 5.46
C ASN A 69 27.64 -2.70 5.41
N ARG A 70 28.75 -2.30 4.79
CA ARG A 70 29.13 -0.89 4.62
C ARG A 70 28.04 -0.07 3.91
N LYS A 71 27.19 -0.71 3.11
CA LYS A 71 26.01 -0.08 2.47
C LYS A 71 24.93 0.37 3.44
N ALA A 72 24.89 -0.14 4.68
CA ALA A 72 23.98 0.36 5.72
C ALA A 72 24.21 1.86 6.02
N LYS A 73 25.44 2.36 5.81
CA LYS A 73 25.78 3.79 5.92
C LYS A 73 25.07 4.69 4.89
N LEU A 74 24.40 4.12 3.89
CA LEU A 74 23.52 4.86 2.97
C LEU A 74 22.21 5.29 3.64
N PHE A 75 21.90 4.76 4.82
CA PHE A 75 20.70 5.08 5.59
C PHE A 75 20.99 5.87 6.86
N GLU A 76 22.20 6.42 6.99
CA GLU A 76 22.57 7.28 8.12
C GLU A 76 22.48 8.76 7.75
N GLY A 77 21.94 9.56 8.68
CA GLY A 77 21.81 11.01 8.52
C GLY A 77 20.92 11.40 7.32
N TRP A 78 21.39 12.38 6.53
CA TRP A 78 20.63 12.92 5.40
C TRP A 78 20.41 11.91 4.26
N LYS A 79 21.22 10.84 4.20
CA LYS A 79 21.19 9.89 3.07
C LYS A 79 19.92 9.04 3.03
N ILE A 80 19.15 8.98 4.13
CA ILE A 80 17.77 8.41 4.15
C ILE A 80 16.89 9.05 3.07
N VAL A 81 17.15 10.30 2.69
CA VAL A 81 16.42 10.97 1.61
C VAL A 81 16.52 10.21 0.28
N LEU A 82 17.63 9.52 0.01
CA LEU A 82 17.80 8.68 -1.19
C LEU A 82 16.78 7.53 -1.24
N SER A 83 16.45 6.96 -0.08
CA SER A 83 15.41 5.94 0.05
C SER A 83 14.04 6.48 -0.31
N VAL A 84 13.73 7.68 0.16
CA VAL A 84 12.46 8.37 -0.15
C VAL A 84 12.38 8.72 -1.63
N ILE A 85 13.47 9.23 -2.22
CA ILE A 85 13.56 9.54 -3.65
C ILE A 85 13.35 8.27 -4.49
N TYR A 86 13.99 7.16 -4.13
CA TYR A 86 13.78 5.88 -4.83
C TYR A 86 12.31 5.46 -4.80
N SER A 87 11.68 5.48 -3.62
CA SER A 87 10.27 5.11 -3.47
C SER A 87 9.34 6.04 -4.24
N LEU A 88 9.59 7.35 -4.21
CA LEU A 88 8.85 8.33 -5.01
C LEU A 88 9.06 8.10 -6.51
N GLY A 89 10.26 7.72 -6.94
CA GLY A 89 10.56 7.37 -8.32
C GLY A 89 9.70 6.20 -8.84
N CYS A 90 9.57 5.12 -8.07
CA CYS A 90 8.66 4.02 -8.41
C CYS A 90 7.20 4.46 -8.50
N GLY A 91 6.76 5.31 -7.58
CA GLY A 91 5.43 5.91 -7.62
C GLY A 91 5.21 6.76 -8.86
N PHE A 92 6.18 7.60 -9.20
CA PHE A 92 6.13 8.49 -10.35
C PHE A 92 6.07 7.74 -11.67
N ILE A 93 6.82 6.64 -11.81
CA ILE A 93 6.74 5.76 -13.00
C ILE A 93 5.32 5.21 -13.16
N TYR A 94 4.72 4.70 -12.08
CA TYR A 94 3.36 4.16 -12.14
C TYR A 94 2.30 5.25 -12.41
N ALA A 95 2.42 6.39 -11.75
CA ALA A 95 1.57 7.55 -11.94
C ALA A 95 1.60 8.06 -13.38
N SER A 96 2.80 8.17 -13.96
CA SER A 96 3.01 8.57 -15.35
C SER A 96 2.39 7.55 -16.31
N SER A 97 2.54 6.25 -16.02
CA SER A 97 1.91 5.18 -16.80
C SER A 97 0.39 5.34 -16.83
N ILE A 98 -0.27 5.57 -15.69
CA ILE A 98 -1.72 5.79 -15.66
C ILE A 98 -2.10 7.05 -16.41
N TYR A 99 -1.41 8.16 -16.15
CA TYR A 99 -1.76 9.46 -16.74
C TYR A 99 -1.64 9.48 -18.27
N ILE A 100 -0.63 8.80 -18.82
CA ILE A 100 -0.37 8.76 -20.26
C ILE A 100 -1.21 7.68 -20.96
N LEU A 101 -1.35 6.49 -20.35
CA LEU A 101 -1.89 5.30 -21.01
C LEU A 101 -3.33 4.98 -20.60
N GLY A 102 -3.77 5.43 -19.43
CA GLY A 102 -5.11 5.18 -18.89
C GLY A 102 -6.24 6.12 -19.31
N PRO A 103 -6.04 7.27 -20.00
CA PRO A 103 -7.16 8.11 -20.42
C PRO A 103 -8.22 7.34 -21.22
N VAL A 104 -9.49 7.61 -20.92
CA VAL A 104 -10.64 6.93 -21.53
C VAL A 104 -10.94 7.56 -22.90
N ASP A 105 -10.73 6.81 -23.97
CA ASP A 105 -11.09 7.23 -25.33
C ASP A 105 -12.61 7.11 -25.60
N GLU A 106 -13.07 7.67 -26.72
CA GLU A 106 -14.50 7.64 -27.06
C GLU A 106 -15.06 6.23 -27.21
N SER A 107 -14.26 5.28 -27.69
CA SER A 107 -14.69 3.89 -27.78
C SER A 107 -14.96 3.32 -26.39
N MET A 108 -14.05 3.55 -25.44
CA MET A 108 -14.19 3.04 -24.08
C MET A 108 -15.30 3.75 -23.31
N LYS A 109 -15.50 5.05 -23.56
CA LYS A 109 -16.66 5.76 -23.03
C LYS A 109 -17.95 5.13 -23.50
N SER A 110 -18.09 4.86 -24.80
CA SER A 110 -19.31 4.24 -25.33
C SER A 110 -19.56 2.85 -24.73
N TYR A 111 -18.49 2.08 -24.51
CA TYR A 111 -18.54 0.77 -23.88
C TYR A 111 -19.00 0.81 -22.42
N LEU A 112 -18.53 1.81 -21.65
CA LEU A 112 -18.84 1.93 -20.21
C LEU A 112 -20.10 2.74 -19.91
N ARG A 113 -20.66 3.48 -20.88
CA ARG A 113 -21.72 4.49 -20.66
C ARG A 113 -22.94 3.91 -19.95
N GLU A 114 -23.50 2.82 -20.46
CA GLU A 114 -24.70 2.20 -19.87
C GLU A 114 -24.42 1.64 -18.48
N GLU A 115 -23.26 1.01 -18.29
CA GLU A 115 -22.85 0.40 -17.03
C GLU A 115 -22.67 1.45 -15.92
N MET A 116 -22.02 2.59 -16.25
CA MET A 116 -21.83 3.69 -15.31
C MET A 116 -23.14 4.37 -14.93
N LEU A 117 -24.03 4.58 -15.90
CA LEU A 117 -25.36 5.13 -15.63
C LEU A 117 -26.18 4.18 -14.75
N LYS A 118 -26.13 2.88 -15.03
CA LYS A 118 -26.92 1.87 -14.30
C LYS A 118 -26.46 1.69 -12.84
N ASN A 119 -25.14 1.60 -12.59
CA ASN A 119 -24.63 1.28 -11.26
C ASN A 119 -24.30 2.51 -10.40
N TYR A 120 -24.01 3.66 -11.04
CA TYR A 120 -23.56 4.86 -10.34
C TYR A 120 -24.42 6.10 -10.63
N ASN A 121 -25.44 5.99 -11.50
CA ASN A 121 -26.28 7.11 -11.93
C ASN A 121 -25.45 8.31 -12.43
N ALA A 122 -24.34 8.03 -13.09
CA ALA A 122 -23.34 9.02 -13.47
C ALA A 122 -22.95 8.86 -14.95
N SER A 123 -22.87 9.98 -15.66
CA SER A 123 -22.42 10.02 -17.06
C SER A 123 -20.90 9.84 -17.12
N ILE A 124 -20.44 8.90 -17.95
CA ILE A 124 -19.01 8.65 -18.17
C ILE A 124 -18.26 9.89 -18.68
N ASP A 125 -18.97 10.82 -19.33
CA ASP A 125 -18.40 12.06 -19.84
C ASP A 125 -18.05 13.05 -18.72
N ASP A 126 -18.82 13.04 -17.63
CA ASP A 126 -18.63 13.91 -16.46
C ASP A 126 -17.71 13.29 -15.39
N ILE A 127 -17.56 11.97 -15.41
CA ILE A 127 -16.73 11.23 -14.45
C ILE A 127 -15.24 11.47 -14.74
N SER A 128 -14.49 11.71 -13.67
CA SER A 128 -13.04 11.79 -13.67
C SER A 128 -12.45 10.41 -13.45
N GLY A 129 -11.72 9.86 -14.42
CA GLY A 129 -11.19 8.51 -14.29
C GLY A 129 -10.35 8.02 -15.45
N PHE A 130 -9.75 6.85 -15.24
CA PHE A 130 -8.89 6.12 -16.16
C PHE A 130 -9.46 4.71 -16.35
N ALA A 131 -9.26 4.11 -17.52
CA ALA A 131 -9.73 2.76 -17.76
C ALA A 131 -8.70 1.92 -18.51
N VAL A 132 -8.79 0.60 -18.29
CA VAL A 132 -7.95 -0.40 -18.94
C VAL A 132 -8.85 -1.43 -19.61
N ILE A 133 -8.54 -1.75 -20.86
CA ILE A 133 -9.22 -2.78 -21.65
C ILE A 133 -8.27 -3.97 -21.87
N GLY A 134 -8.81 -5.18 -21.73
CA GLY A 134 -8.12 -6.46 -21.96
C GLY A 134 -8.42 -7.13 -23.30
N TYR A 135 -9.36 -6.62 -24.10
CA TYR A 135 -9.77 -7.20 -25.40
C TYR A 135 -9.66 -6.25 -26.60
N LEU A 136 -9.43 -6.83 -27.79
CA LEU A 136 -9.30 -6.12 -29.05
C LEU A 136 -10.65 -6.00 -29.75
N THR A 137 -11.21 -4.80 -29.83
CA THR A 137 -12.16 -4.46 -30.91
C THR A 137 -11.36 -4.06 -32.15
N GLU A 138 -11.84 -4.35 -33.36
CA GLU A 138 -11.09 -4.19 -34.63
C GLU A 138 -10.45 -2.80 -34.85
N ASN A 139 -10.92 -1.75 -34.16
CA ASN A 139 -10.38 -0.38 -34.19
C ASN A 139 -9.49 0.05 -33.00
N ASN A 140 -9.29 -0.80 -31.97
CA ASN A 140 -8.75 -0.39 -30.66
C ASN A 140 -7.39 -1.02 -30.29
N SER A 141 -6.55 -1.35 -31.28
CA SER A 141 -5.24 -1.98 -31.04
C SER A 141 -4.31 -1.17 -30.15
N LYS A 142 -4.35 0.17 -30.26
CA LYS A 142 -3.55 1.09 -29.44
C LYS A 142 -4.02 1.12 -27.98
N THR A 143 -5.32 1.21 -27.73
CA THR A 143 -5.91 1.26 -26.38
C THR A 143 -5.69 -0.04 -25.62
N LEU A 144 -5.77 -1.18 -26.31
CA LEU A 144 -5.40 -2.48 -25.75
C LEU A 144 -3.91 -2.54 -25.38
N LEU A 145 -3.03 -2.05 -26.26
CA LEU A 145 -1.59 -2.01 -25.99
C LEU A 145 -1.28 -1.12 -24.78
N HIS A 146 -1.90 0.06 -24.69
CA HIS A 146 -1.78 0.97 -23.56
C HIS A 146 -2.24 0.30 -22.25
N GLY A 147 -3.39 -0.37 -22.26
CA GLY A 147 -3.89 -1.13 -21.11
C GLY A 147 -2.92 -2.22 -20.66
N LYS A 148 -2.38 -3.00 -21.59
CA LYS A 148 -1.37 -4.03 -21.31
C LYS A 148 -0.09 -3.43 -20.72
N ILE A 149 0.42 -2.34 -21.29
CA ILE A 149 1.62 -1.66 -20.78
C ILE A 149 1.36 -1.09 -19.37
N CYS A 150 0.19 -0.52 -19.13
CA CYS A 150 -0.18 0.02 -17.82
C CYS A 150 -0.21 -1.08 -16.74
N VAL A 151 -0.85 -2.22 -17.03
CA VAL A 151 -0.89 -3.37 -16.13
C VAL A 151 0.50 -3.98 -15.94
N ALA A 152 1.26 -4.15 -17.02
CA ALA A 152 2.62 -4.69 -16.98
C ALA A 152 3.57 -3.79 -16.17
N THR A 153 3.41 -2.47 -16.25
CA THR A 153 4.21 -1.51 -15.46
C THR A 153 3.99 -1.71 -13.97
N LEU A 154 2.74 -1.80 -13.54
CA LEU A 154 2.43 -2.05 -12.13
C LEU A 154 2.95 -3.42 -11.67
N LEU A 155 2.67 -4.47 -12.43
CA LEU A 155 3.14 -5.83 -12.11
C LEU A 155 4.67 -5.89 -12.04
N GLY A 156 5.37 -5.24 -12.98
CA GLY A 156 6.83 -5.17 -12.99
C GLY A 156 7.41 -4.44 -11.78
N ILE A 157 6.81 -3.32 -11.39
CA ILE A 157 7.19 -2.60 -10.16
C ILE A 157 6.96 -3.52 -8.95
N MET A 158 5.76 -4.08 -8.80
CA MET A 158 5.43 -4.96 -7.68
C MET A 158 6.37 -6.17 -7.62
N SER A 159 6.56 -6.89 -8.72
CA SER A 159 7.50 -8.02 -8.77
C SER A 159 8.90 -7.62 -8.33
N THR A 160 9.41 -6.48 -8.80
CA THR A 160 10.74 -5.99 -8.40
C THR A 160 10.81 -5.73 -6.89
N GLN A 161 9.83 -5.01 -6.33
CA GLN A 161 9.81 -4.71 -4.90
C GLN A 161 9.65 -5.97 -4.03
N TYR A 162 8.81 -6.92 -4.47
CA TYR A 162 8.62 -8.19 -3.77
C TYR A 162 9.85 -9.09 -3.85
N THR A 163 10.58 -9.12 -4.97
CA THR A 163 11.86 -9.81 -5.04
C THR A 163 12.85 -9.25 -4.02
N ILE A 164 12.93 -7.92 -3.88
CA ILE A 164 13.79 -7.28 -2.87
C ILE A 164 13.35 -7.67 -1.45
N MET A 165 12.05 -7.62 -1.14
CA MET A 165 11.50 -7.99 0.16
C MET A 165 11.78 -9.44 0.51
N ILE A 166 11.47 -10.38 -0.40
CA ILE A 166 11.65 -11.82 -0.19
C ILE A 166 13.13 -12.16 -0.06
N TYR A 167 13.98 -11.64 -0.96
CA TYR A 167 15.43 -11.86 -0.89
C TYR A 167 15.99 -11.36 0.45
N SER A 168 15.71 -10.11 0.82
CA SER A 168 16.21 -9.52 2.06
C SER A 168 15.66 -10.26 3.28
N GLY A 169 14.38 -10.65 3.25
CA GLY A 169 13.69 -11.45 4.26
C GLY A 169 14.33 -12.82 4.49
N LEU A 170 14.58 -13.57 3.41
CA LEU A 170 15.20 -14.90 3.47
C LEU A 170 16.63 -14.81 3.99
N GLN A 171 17.42 -13.85 3.50
CA GLN A 171 18.78 -13.64 3.99
C GLN A 171 18.79 -13.24 5.46
N MET A 172 17.83 -12.42 5.89
CA MET A 172 17.65 -12.12 7.30
C MET A 172 17.32 -13.38 8.12
N HIS A 173 16.38 -14.20 7.67
CA HIS A 173 16.03 -15.45 8.33
C HIS A 173 17.24 -16.39 8.49
N ILE A 174 18.01 -16.60 7.42
CA ILE A 174 19.18 -17.48 7.44
C ILE A 174 20.22 -16.97 8.44
N LYS A 175 20.59 -15.69 8.36
CA LYS A 175 21.63 -15.14 9.24
C LYS A 175 21.18 -15.08 10.71
N LEU A 176 19.91 -14.82 10.98
CA LEU A 176 19.39 -14.92 12.35
C LEU A 176 19.50 -16.35 12.87
N LYS A 177 19.11 -17.35 12.07
CA LYS A 177 19.19 -18.76 12.46
C LYS A 177 20.62 -19.24 12.73
N THR A 178 21.61 -18.79 11.96
CA THR A 178 23.01 -19.19 12.18
C THR A 178 23.64 -18.54 13.40
N GLN A 179 23.17 -17.36 13.83
CA GLN A 179 23.69 -16.67 15.00
C GLN A 179 23.03 -17.13 16.32
N VAL A 180 21.83 -17.74 16.26
CA VAL A 180 21.05 -18.17 17.44
C VAL A 180 21.84 -19.09 18.38
N ASP A 181 22.65 -20.02 17.89
CA ASP A 181 23.33 -20.99 18.76
C ASP A 181 24.39 -20.36 19.67
N SER A 182 25.00 -19.27 19.22
CA SER A 182 26.05 -18.51 19.94
C SER A 182 25.52 -17.52 20.98
N LEU A 183 24.21 -17.37 21.11
CA LEU A 183 23.57 -16.32 21.91
C LEU A 183 23.15 -16.79 23.32
N SER A 184 23.04 -15.82 24.24
CA SER A 184 22.47 -16.04 25.57
C SER A 184 20.98 -16.43 25.50
N ILE A 185 20.42 -16.96 26.59
CA ILE A 185 19.00 -17.39 26.63
C ILE A 185 18.05 -16.20 26.39
N SER A 186 18.37 -15.02 26.94
CA SER A 186 17.60 -13.78 26.73
C SER A 186 17.63 -13.38 25.25
N ASP A 187 18.83 -13.34 24.66
CA ASP A 187 19.02 -12.97 23.26
C ASP A 187 18.35 -13.96 22.30
N LYS A 188 18.40 -15.27 22.59
CA LYS A 188 17.69 -16.31 21.83
C LYS A 188 16.18 -16.05 21.79
N THR A 189 15.61 -15.58 22.89
CA THR A 189 14.17 -15.28 23.00
C THR A 189 13.82 -14.06 22.15
N LEU A 190 14.60 -12.99 22.25
CA LEU A 190 14.45 -11.79 21.42
C LEU A 190 14.58 -12.11 19.92
N GLN A 191 15.57 -12.89 19.52
CA GLN A 191 15.78 -13.27 18.13
C GLN A 191 14.60 -14.06 17.53
N ARG A 192 13.99 -14.96 18.32
CA ARG A 192 12.76 -15.67 17.89
C ARG A 192 11.59 -14.71 17.67
N GLN A 193 11.47 -13.68 18.50
CA GLN A 193 10.41 -12.67 18.35
C GLN A 193 10.63 -11.80 17.11
N LEU A 194 11.87 -11.36 16.87
CA LEU A 194 12.24 -10.62 15.66
C LEU A 194 11.99 -11.44 14.39
N LEU A 195 12.29 -12.75 14.41
CA LEU A 195 12.00 -13.63 13.29
C LEU A 195 10.49 -13.78 13.04
N LYS A 196 9.70 -13.93 14.12
CA LYS A 196 8.24 -13.98 14.01
C LYS A 196 7.69 -12.67 13.43
N ALA A 197 8.19 -11.52 13.89
CA ALA A 197 7.81 -10.22 13.36
C ALA A 197 8.16 -10.09 11.87
N LEU A 198 9.35 -10.56 11.47
CA LEU A 198 9.79 -10.53 10.08
C LEU A 198 8.86 -11.33 9.14
N ILE A 199 8.47 -12.55 9.54
CA ILE A 199 7.53 -13.37 8.77
C ILE A 199 6.19 -12.66 8.61
N ILE A 200 5.68 -12.08 9.69
CA ILE A 200 4.40 -11.35 9.64
C ILE A 200 4.50 -10.11 8.76
N GLN A 201 5.62 -9.38 8.79
CA GLN A 201 5.84 -8.20 7.96
C GLN A 201 5.99 -8.51 6.47
N ILE A 202 6.44 -9.71 6.09
CA ILE A 202 6.45 -10.14 4.67
C ILE A 202 5.04 -10.56 4.26
N ALA A 203 4.33 -11.26 5.16
CA ALA A 203 2.98 -11.74 4.90
C ALA A 203 1.95 -10.60 4.80
N SER A 204 2.09 -9.54 5.61
CA SER A 204 1.11 -8.47 5.71
C SER A 204 0.92 -7.69 4.38
N PRO A 205 1.96 -7.12 3.74
CA PRO A 205 1.80 -6.47 2.43
C PRO A 205 1.30 -7.46 1.38
N SER A 206 1.71 -8.74 1.44
CA SER A 206 1.26 -9.76 0.50
C SER A 206 -0.26 -9.97 0.58
N LEU A 207 -0.80 -10.08 1.79
CA LEU A 207 -2.21 -10.34 2.05
C LEU A 207 -3.10 -9.12 1.83
N PHE A 208 -2.64 -7.93 2.23
CA PHE A 208 -3.46 -6.73 2.18
C PHE A 208 -3.25 -5.89 0.92
N CYS A 209 -2.07 -5.91 0.29
CA CYS A 209 -1.76 -5.01 -0.82
C CYS A 209 -1.54 -5.72 -2.17
N CYS A 210 -1.03 -6.96 -2.18
CA CYS A 210 -0.71 -7.66 -3.42
C CYS A 210 -1.81 -8.62 -3.87
N ILE A 211 -2.17 -9.59 -3.04
CA ILE A 211 -3.21 -10.58 -3.38
C ILE A 211 -4.52 -9.91 -3.81
N PRO A 212 -5.01 -8.87 -3.11
CA PRO A 212 -6.29 -8.26 -3.48
C PRO A 212 -6.27 -7.53 -4.82
N ILE A 213 -5.14 -6.97 -5.28
CA ILE A 213 -5.11 -6.23 -6.55
C ILE A 213 -5.13 -7.15 -7.77
N ILE A 214 -4.64 -8.39 -7.62
CA ILE A 214 -4.44 -9.33 -8.74
C ILE A 214 -5.73 -9.59 -9.54
N PRO A 215 -6.90 -9.88 -8.92
CA PRO A 215 -8.16 -10.04 -9.65
C PRO A 215 -8.54 -8.83 -10.51
N ILE A 216 -8.25 -7.60 -10.07
CA ILE A 216 -8.53 -6.38 -10.85
C ILE A 216 -7.60 -6.28 -12.06
N LEU A 217 -6.32 -6.58 -11.88
CA LEU A 217 -5.31 -6.44 -12.94
C LEU A 217 -5.41 -7.53 -14.00
N ILE A 218 -5.65 -8.77 -13.57
CA ILE A 218 -5.71 -9.92 -14.47
C ILE A 218 -7.13 -10.13 -15.02
N GLY A 219 -8.15 -9.74 -14.25
CA GLY A 219 -9.56 -9.93 -14.60
C GLY A 219 -9.94 -9.56 -16.03
N PRO A 220 -9.52 -8.37 -16.55
CA PRO A 220 -9.78 -7.98 -17.93
C PRO A 220 -9.31 -8.97 -19.01
N PHE A 221 -8.31 -9.80 -18.71
CA PHE A 221 -7.71 -10.74 -19.66
C PHE A 221 -8.26 -12.17 -19.54
N ILE A 222 -9.02 -12.46 -18.48
CA ILE A 222 -9.56 -13.80 -18.20
C ILE A 222 -11.09 -13.80 -18.31
N PHE A 223 -11.76 -12.83 -17.67
CA PHE A 223 -13.21 -12.84 -17.52
C PHE A 223 -13.89 -12.05 -18.62
N THR A 224 -14.89 -12.65 -19.26
CA THR A 224 -15.67 -12.05 -20.34
C THR A 224 -16.99 -11.45 -19.87
N ASN A 225 -17.58 -12.00 -18.80
CA ASN A 225 -18.86 -11.58 -18.23
C ASN A 225 -18.68 -11.26 -16.75
N LEU A 226 -18.28 -10.03 -16.44
CA LEU A 226 -18.06 -9.58 -15.07
C LEU A 226 -18.67 -8.19 -14.91
N SER A 227 -19.42 -7.92 -13.87
CA SER A 227 -19.91 -6.57 -13.57
C SER A 227 -19.96 -6.47 -12.06
N PHE A 228 -18.99 -5.78 -11.47
CA PHE A 228 -18.92 -5.69 -10.03
C PHE A 228 -18.04 -4.50 -9.57
N PRO A 229 -18.45 -3.78 -8.51
CA PRO A 229 -17.63 -2.76 -7.85
C PRO A 229 -16.40 -3.41 -7.19
N SER A 230 -15.32 -3.55 -7.96
CA SER A 230 -14.08 -4.19 -7.54
C SER A 230 -13.29 -3.39 -6.50
N GLY A 231 -13.75 -2.20 -6.10
CA GLY A 231 -13.20 -1.41 -5.00
C GLY A 231 -13.06 -2.17 -3.68
N ILE A 232 -13.87 -3.22 -3.44
CA ILE A 232 -13.74 -4.07 -2.25
C ILE A 232 -12.33 -4.68 -2.13
N PHE A 233 -11.70 -5.00 -3.25
CA PHE A 233 -10.36 -5.56 -3.29
C PHE A 233 -9.26 -4.51 -3.03
N VAL A 234 -9.56 -3.23 -3.21
CA VAL A 234 -8.62 -2.12 -2.95
C VAL A 234 -8.77 -1.59 -1.52
N SER A 235 -9.94 -1.80 -0.90
CA SER A 235 -10.22 -1.40 0.49
C SER A 235 -9.15 -1.82 1.52
N PRO A 236 -8.47 -2.98 1.43
CA PRO A 236 -7.47 -3.33 2.43
C PRO A 236 -6.18 -2.48 2.35
N PHE A 237 -5.95 -1.77 1.24
CA PHE A 237 -4.74 -0.94 1.07
C PHE A 237 -4.72 0.23 2.04
N THR A 238 -5.89 0.77 2.36
CA THR A 238 -6.06 2.00 3.13
C THR A 238 -5.83 1.76 4.62
N ILE A 239 -6.17 0.54 5.07
CA ILE A 239 -6.01 0.06 6.45
C ILE A 239 -4.61 -0.52 6.67
N PHE A 240 -3.95 -1.04 5.62
CA PHE A 240 -2.65 -1.70 5.71
C PHE A 240 -1.60 -0.91 6.52
N PRO A 241 -1.35 0.39 6.29
CA PRO A 241 -0.32 1.13 7.05
C PRO A 241 -0.57 1.13 8.57
N SER A 242 -1.84 1.24 8.95
CA SER A 242 -2.28 1.20 10.34
C SER A 242 -2.10 -0.21 10.92
N LEU A 243 -2.50 -1.25 10.17
CA LEU A 243 -2.33 -2.65 10.58
C LEU A 243 -0.86 -3.03 10.75
N ASP A 244 0.02 -2.63 9.83
CA ASP A 244 1.45 -2.94 9.90
C ASP A 244 2.09 -2.38 11.19
N SER A 245 1.69 -1.15 11.56
CA SER A 245 2.13 -0.50 12.79
C SER A 245 1.62 -1.24 14.05
N ILE A 246 0.33 -1.60 14.07
CA ILE A 246 -0.30 -2.34 15.19
C ILE A 246 0.33 -3.73 15.35
N ILE A 247 0.55 -4.43 14.24
CA ILE A 247 1.20 -5.76 14.23
C ILE A 247 2.59 -5.67 14.87
N LEU A 248 3.40 -4.68 14.50
CA LEU A 248 4.73 -4.48 15.08
C LEU A 248 4.66 -4.28 16.60
N MET A 249 3.71 -3.44 17.06
CA MET A 249 3.52 -3.12 18.48
C MET A 249 3.07 -4.32 19.32
N ILE A 250 2.27 -5.23 18.75
CA ILE A 250 1.78 -6.43 19.46
C ILE A 250 2.84 -7.54 19.49
N VAL A 251 3.61 -7.71 18.41
CA VAL A 251 4.51 -8.86 18.23
C VAL A 251 5.83 -8.70 18.97
N VAL A 252 6.36 -7.48 19.07
CA VAL A 252 7.65 -7.19 19.71
C VAL A 252 7.44 -6.87 21.19
N THR A 253 8.09 -7.63 22.08
CA THR A 253 7.82 -7.54 23.53
C THR A 253 8.19 -6.18 24.10
N GLU A 254 9.28 -5.58 23.65
CA GLU A 254 9.75 -4.26 24.10
C GLU A 254 8.72 -3.16 23.80
N TYR A 255 8.12 -3.18 22.60
CA TYR A 255 7.07 -2.22 22.25
C TYR A 255 5.81 -2.44 23.09
N ARG A 256 5.45 -3.71 23.34
CA ARG A 256 4.31 -4.05 24.19
C ARG A 256 4.52 -3.63 25.64
N GLU A 257 5.71 -3.79 26.19
CA GLU A 257 6.06 -3.34 27.54
C GLU A 257 6.06 -1.82 27.66
N CYS A 258 6.61 -1.12 26.65
CA CYS A 258 6.52 0.34 26.56
C CYS A 258 5.07 0.81 26.57
N LEU A 259 4.18 0.17 25.79
CA LEU A 259 2.75 0.50 25.77
C LEU A 259 2.06 0.27 27.11
N LYS A 260 2.37 -0.85 27.78
CA LYS A 260 1.85 -1.12 29.14
C LYS A 260 2.32 -0.04 30.12
N ASN A 261 3.57 0.39 30.03
CA ASN A 261 4.11 1.43 30.90
C ASN A 261 3.45 2.79 30.64
N ILE A 262 3.26 3.18 29.38
CA ILE A 262 2.53 4.40 29.00
C ILE A 262 1.08 4.33 29.48
N TRP A 263 0.41 3.20 29.27
CA TRP A 263 -0.97 3.00 29.72
C TRP A 263 -1.08 3.10 31.24
N ASN A 264 -0.17 2.46 31.97
CA ASN A 264 -0.12 2.51 33.42
C ASN A 264 0.16 3.94 33.91
N MET A 265 1.11 4.66 33.31
CA MET A 265 1.40 6.07 33.64
C MET A 265 0.19 6.98 33.39
N ASN A 266 -0.51 6.81 32.26
CA ASN A 266 -1.73 7.57 31.97
C ASN A 266 -2.85 7.25 32.95
N PHE A 267 -3.01 5.98 33.33
CA PHE A 267 -3.93 5.56 34.39
C PHE A 267 -3.57 6.25 35.71
N TYR A 268 -2.33 6.16 36.18
CA TYR A 268 -1.90 6.83 37.42
C TYR A 268 -2.08 8.36 37.37
N SER A 269 -1.83 9.02 36.24
CA SER A 269 -2.06 10.47 36.11
C SER A 269 -3.54 10.87 36.12
N THR A 270 -4.44 9.98 35.69
CA THR A 270 -5.89 10.21 35.65
C THR A 270 -6.54 9.96 37.03
N TYR A 271 -5.95 9.10 37.87
CA TYR A 271 -6.42 8.80 39.24
C TYR A 271 -5.65 9.56 40.35
N ALA A 272 -4.50 10.19 40.06
CA ALA A 272 -3.79 11.04 41.02
C ALA A 272 -4.59 12.28 41.50
N PRO A 273 -5.44 12.94 40.69
CA PRO A 273 -6.25 14.08 41.15
C PRO A 273 -7.33 13.67 42.15
N SER A 274 -7.81 12.43 42.11
CA SER A 274 -8.90 11.97 43.00
C SER A 274 -8.42 11.49 44.37
N ILE A 275 -7.15 11.07 44.49
CA ILE A 275 -6.54 10.68 45.76
C ILE A 275 -6.15 11.91 46.59
N SER A 276 -5.65 12.97 45.94
CA SER A 276 -5.33 14.25 46.62
C SER A 276 -6.59 14.98 47.09
N ALA A 277 -7.68 14.96 46.31
CA ALA A 277 -8.97 15.55 46.70
C ALA A 277 -9.66 14.80 47.86
N ARG A 278 -9.56 13.47 47.93
CA ARG A 278 -10.11 12.69 49.07
C ARG A 278 -9.39 12.95 50.38
N ASN A 279 -8.08 13.14 50.36
CA ASN A 279 -7.28 13.44 51.56
C ASN A 279 -7.41 14.90 52.04
N ALA A 280 -7.92 15.80 51.20
CA ALA A 280 -8.22 17.18 51.56
C ALA A 280 -9.62 17.33 52.21
N LEU A 281 -10.53 16.38 51.99
CA LEU A 281 -11.88 16.38 52.57
C LEU A 281 -11.96 15.59 53.90
N SER A 282 -10.87 14.97 54.34
CA SER A 282 -10.77 14.22 55.60
C SER A 282 -9.99 14.97 56.70
N LYS A 283 -9.79 16.28 56.55
CA LYS A 283 -9.28 17.20 57.56
C LYS A 283 -10.30 18.30 57.79
#